data_AF-A0A838PS36-F1
#
_entry.id   AF-A0A838PS36-F1
#
_cell.length_a   1.000
_cell.length_b   1.000
_cell.length_c   1.000
_cell.angle_alpha   90.00
_cell.angle_beta   90.00
_cell.angle_gamma   90.00
#
_symmetry.space_group_name_H-M   'P 1'
#
loop_
_entity.id
_entity.type
_entity.pdbx_description
1 polymer ?
#
loop_
_entity_poly.entity_id
_entity_poly.type
_entity_poly.pdbx_seq_one_letter_code
_entity_poly.pdbx_strand_id
1 'polypeptide(L)'
;MLGTPRAATDAEERQLALRALIDHVVAGRSAQVRMPNRKEDAATAVVALSLGEASAKVSTGPPTHEPADLAMEVWAGVVPLALTAGPPQPDPL
;
A
#
# COMPACT_ATOMS: atom_id res chain seq x y z
N MET A 1 6.72 -11.06 -3.21
CA MET A 1 7.05 -10.76 -4.62
C MET A 1 8.53 -11.01 -4.79
N LEU A 2 8.92 -11.67 -5.88
CA LEU A 2 10.31 -11.98 -6.21
C LEU A 2 10.58 -11.50 -7.64
N GLY A 3 11.85 -11.23 -7.94
CA GLY A 3 12.29 -10.77 -9.25
C GLY A 3 13.26 -9.60 -9.18
N THR A 4 13.84 -9.26 -10.32
CA THR A 4 14.78 -8.14 -10.44
C THR A 4 14.02 -6.86 -10.77
N PRO A 5 14.10 -5.81 -9.94
CA PRO A 5 13.50 -4.53 -10.25
C PRO A 5 14.18 -3.90 -11.47
N ARG A 6 13.41 -3.16 -12.27
CA ARG A 6 13.93 -2.33 -13.36
C ARG A 6 13.66 -0.86 -13.10
N ALA A 7 14.55 0.00 -13.55
CA ALA A 7 14.25 1.42 -13.63
C ALA A 7 13.22 1.66 -14.74
N ALA A 8 12.18 2.43 -14.45
CA ALA A 8 11.32 3.02 -15.47
C ALA A 8 12.02 4.28 -15.98
N THR A 9 12.56 4.23 -17.19
CA THR A 9 13.33 5.32 -17.82
C THR A 9 12.55 6.04 -18.89
N ASP A 10 11.51 5.42 -19.44
CA ASP A 10 10.59 6.06 -20.39
C ASP A 10 9.78 7.17 -19.71
N ALA A 11 9.64 8.32 -20.38
CA ALA A 11 9.02 9.50 -19.79
C ALA A 11 7.50 9.30 -19.56
N GLU A 12 6.81 8.64 -20.49
CA GLU A 12 5.37 8.40 -20.39
C GLU A 12 5.07 7.36 -19.30
N GLU A 13 5.88 6.28 -19.25
CA GLU A 13 5.80 5.27 -18.19
C GLU A 13 5.98 5.90 -16.80
N ARG A 14 7.00 6.74 -16.64
CA ARG A 14 7.27 7.43 -15.37
C ARG A 14 6.12 8.34 -14.97
N GLN A 15 5.62 9.14 -15.92
CA GLN A 15 4.52 10.06 -15.66
C GLN A 15 3.23 9.32 -15.30
N LEU A 16 2.94 8.20 -15.97
CA LEU A 16 1.80 7.33 -15.65
C LEU A 16 1.94 6.72 -14.25
N ALA A 17 3.12 6.19 -13.91
CA ALA A 17 3.39 5.59 -12.61
C ALA A 17 3.25 6.60 -11.47
N LEU A 18 3.80 7.80 -11.61
CA LEU A 18 3.71 8.85 -10.59
C LEU A 18 2.26 9.33 -10.40
N ARG A 19 1.50 9.48 -11.48
CA ARG A 19 0.06 9.80 -11.40
C ARG A 19 -0.72 8.70 -10.69
N ALA A 20 -0.50 7.45 -11.06
CA ALA A 20 -1.14 6.30 -10.42
C ALA A 20 -0.83 6.21 -8.93
N LEU A 21 0.42 6.51 -8.52
CA LEU A 21 0.81 6.55 -7.11
C LEU A 21 0.08 7.65 -6.33
N ILE A 22 0.00 8.86 -6.89
CA ILE A 22 -0.71 9.99 -6.26
C ILE A 22 -2.21 9.65 -6.11
N ASP A 23 -2.82 9.15 -7.19
CA ASP A 23 -4.25 8.85 -7.22
C ASP A 23 -4.63 7.60 -6.41
N HIS A 24 -3.67 6.69 -6.16
CA HIS A 24 -3.85 5.58 -5.23
C HIS A 24 -4.01 6.05 -3.78
N VAL A 25 -3.35 7.15 -3.40
CA VAL A 25 -3.46 7.74 -2.06
C VAL A 25 -4.73 8.59 -1.95
N VAL A 26 -4.98 9.47 -2.92
CA VAL A 26 -6.19 10.30 -2.99
C VAL A 26 -6.68 10.35 -4.43
N ALA A 27 -7.82 9.72 -4.69
CA ALA A 27 -8.40 9.62 -6.04
C ALA A 27 -8.55 11.01 -6.69
N GLY A 28 -7.97 11.17 -7.89
CA GLY A 28 -8.04 12.39 -8.69
C GLY A 28 -7.13 13.53 -8.23
N ARG A 29 -6.28 13.32 -7.21
CA ARG A 29 -5.38 14.34 -6.68
C ARG A 29 -4.35 14.79 -7.71
N SER A 30 -3.91 13.90 -8.59
CA SER A 30 -2.89 14.20 -9.60
C SER A 30 -3.32 15.33 -10.56
N ALA A 31 -4.62 15.51 -10.79
CA ALA A 31 -5.17 16.56 -11.64
C ALA A 31 -5.37 17.91 -10.91
N GLN A 32 -5.31 17.93 -9.58
CA GLN A 32 -5.55 19.13 -8.75
C GLN A 32 -4.25 19.85 -8.36
N VAL A 33 -3.10 19.23 -8.62
CA VAL A 33 -1.78 19.79 -8.29
C VAL A 33 -1.03 20.14 -9.57
N ARG A 34 -0.08 21.07 -9.46
CA ARG A 34 0.79 21.40 -10.59
C ARG A 34 1.61 20.18 -11.00
N MET A 35 1.95 20.09 -12.29
CA MET A 35 2.91 19.11 -12.76
C MET A 35 4.31 19.36 -12.13
N PRO A 36 5.10 18.29 -11.91
CA PRO A 36 6.48 18.43 -11.49
C PRO A 36 7.28 19.21 -12.53
N ASN A 37 8.22 20.04 -12.07
CA ASN A 37 9.17 20.70 -12.95
C ASN A 37 10.30 19.72 -13.34
N ARG A 38 11.17 20.12 -14.29
CA ARG A 38 12.26 19.27 -14.79
C ARG A 38 13.23 18.81 -13.70
N LYS A 39 13.47 19.64 -12.67
CA LYS A 39 14.38 19.31 -11.57
C LYS A 39 13.77 18.27 -10.65
N GLU A 40 12.49 18.43 -10.30
CA GLU A 40 11.73 17.47 -9.49
C GLU A 40 11.60 16.12 -10.19
N ASP A 41 11.34 16.15 -11.50
CA ASP A 41 11.25 14.94 -12.30
C ASP A 41 12.60 14.21 -12.37
N ALA A 42 13.69 14.92 -12.70
CA ALA A 42 15.04 14.32 -12.77
C ALA A 42 15.56 13.81 -11.42
N ALA A 43 15.10 14.38 -10.31
CA ALA A 43 15.47 13.94 -8.97
C ALA A 43 14.71 12.68 -8.50
N THR A 44 13.72 12.22 -9.27
CA THR A 44 12.82 11.12 -8.89
C THR A 44 13.04 9.89 -9.76
N ALA A 45 13.59 8.83 -9.18
CA ALA A 45 13.68 7.51 -9.82
C ALA A 45 12.38 6.71 -9.60
N VAL A 46 11.85 6.13 -10.67
CA VAL A 46 10.71 5.20 -10.61
C VAL A 46 11.23 3.80 -10.87
N VAL A 47 10.86 2.87 -10.00
CA VAL A 47 11.28 1.46 -10.08
C VAL A 47 10.04 0.59 -10.24
N ALA A 48 10.07 -0.30 -11.23
CA ALA A 48 9.01 -1.27 -11.49
C ALA A 48 9.50 -2.67 -11.12
N LEU A 49 8.65 -3.43 -10.42
CA LEU A 49 8.85 -4.83 -10.11
C LEU A 49 7.64 -5.62 -10.61
N SER A 50 7.89 -6.72 -11.33
CA SER A 50 6.82 -7.59 -11.81
C SER A 50 6.13 -8.29 -10.65
N LEU A 51 4.80 -8.38 -10.72
CA LEU A 51 3.99 -9.19 -9.81
C LEU A 51 3.84 -10.64 -10.29
N GLY A 52 4.45 -11.02 -11.42
CA GLY A 52 4.34 -12.35 -12.00
C GLY A 52 4.82 -13.48 -11.07
N GLU A 53 5.72 -13.15 -10.13
CA GLU A 53 6.12 -14.06 -9.06
C GLU A 53 5.84 -13.44 -7.69
N ALA A 54 4.78 -13.91 -7.04
CA ALA A 54 4.39 -13.47 -5.72
C ALA A 54 3.68 -14.59 -4.95
N SER A 55 3.88 -14.61 -3.64
CA SER A 55 3.10 -15.43 -2.71
C SER A 55 2.52 -14.53 -1.63
N ALA A 56 1.31 -14.87 -1.18
CA ALA A 56 0.62 -14.21 -0.09
C ALA A 56 -0.04 -15.27 0.81
N LYS A 57 -0.09 -15.00 2.12
CA LYS A 57 -0.82 -15.84 3.07
C LYS A 57 -1.84 -14.98 3.80
N VAL A 58 -3.08 -15.45 3.82
CA VAL A 58 -4.17 -14.84 4.58
C VAL A 58 -4.52 -15.78 5.71
N SER A 59 -4.69 -15.23 6.91
CA SER A 59 -5.14 -15.97 8.09
C SER A 59 -6.25 -15.16 8.74
N THR A 60 -7.46 -15.70 8.70
CA THR A 60 -8.68 -15.05 9.21
C THR A 60 -9.55 -16.10 9.88
N GLY A 61 -10.35 -15.70 10.87
CA GLY A 61 -11.27 -16.60 11.57
C GLY A 61 -10.90 -16.81 13.04
N PRO A 62 -11.69 -17.63 13.75
CA PRO A 62 -11.50 -17.89 15.17
C PRO A 62 -10.24 -18.74 15.43
N PRO A 63 -9.77 -18.80 16.70
CA PRO A 63 -8.76 -19.76 17.10
C PRO A 63 -9.25 -21.21 16.89
N THR A 64 -8.32 -22.11 16.55
CA THR A 64 -8.54 -23.55 16.58
C THR A 64 -8.28 -24.08 17.98
N HIS A 65 -9.08 -25.03 18.45
CA HIS A 65 -8.95 -25.62 19.78
C HIS A 65 -8.71 -27.12 19.70
N GLU A 66 -7.80 -27.63 20.53
CA GLU A 66 -7.68 -29.06 20.77
C GLU A 66 -8.76 -29.51 21.77
N PRO A 67 -9.28 -30.74 21.67
CA PRO A 67 -10.36 -31.22 22.55
C PRO A 67 -10.06 -31.12 24.05
N ALA A 68 -8.77 -31.25 24.43
CA ALA A 68 -8.33 -31.16 25.82
C ALA A 68 -8.50 -29.75 26.42
N ASP A 69 -8.45 -28.71 25.59
CA ASP A 69 -8.50 -27.31 26.02
C ASP A 69 -9.94 -26.82 26.23
N LEU A 70 -10.94 -27.54 25.69
CA LEU A 70 -12.35 -27.15 25.74
C LEU A 70 -12.93 -27.16 27.16
N ALA A 71 -12.30 -27.86 28.10
CA ALA A 71 -12.71 -27.89 29.51
C ALA A 71 -12.15 -26.72 30.33
N MET A 72 -11.24 -25.92 29.76
CA MET A 72 -10.64 -24.79 30.45
C MET A 72 -11.57 -23.58 30.46
N GLU A 73 -11.79 -22.98 31.63
CA GLU A 73 -12.58 -21.74 31.77
C GLU A 73 -11.73 -20.50 31.43
N VAL A 74 -11.29 -20.39 30.18
CA VAL A 74 -10.47 -19.27 29.68
C VAL A 74 -11.11 -18.63 28.45
N TRP A 75 -10.95 -17.31 28.30
CA TRP A 75 -11.44 -16.61 27.12
C TRP A 75 -10.57 -16.92 25.89
N ALA A 76 -11.23 -17.22 24.77
CA ALA A 76 -10.60 -17.30 23.47
C ALA A 76 -11.46 -16.58 22.43
N GLY A 77 -10.81 -15.83 21.55
CA GLY A 77 -11.49 -15.04 20.53
C GLY A 77 -10.52 -14.21 19.71
N VAL A 78 -11.07 -13.31 18.90
CA VAL A 78 -10.30 -12.40 18.05
C VAL A 78 -10.58 -10.97 18.50
N VAL A 79 -9.53 -10.17 18.67
CA VAL A 79 -9.64 -8.71 18.80
C VAL A 79 -9.34 -8.11 17.42
N PRO A 80 -10.35 -7.58 16.70
CA PRO A 80 -10.13 -7.01 15.37
C PRO A 80 -9.31 -5.73 15.46
N LEU A 81 -8.35 -5.58 14.54
CA LEU A 81 -7.58 -4.35 14.35
C LEU A 81 -7.92 -3.76 12.98
N ALA A 82 -8.05 -2.43 12.92
CA ALA A 82 -8.31 -1.71 11.69
C ALA A 82 -7.39 -0.49 11.58
N LEU A 83 -6.95 -0.18 10.36
CA LEU A 83 -6.29 1.08 10.05
C LEU A 83 -7.35 2.08 9.59
N THR A 84 -7.44 3.23 10.27
CA THR A 84 -8.39 4.30 9.93
C THR A 84 -7.65 5.62 9.80
N ALA A 85 -7.96 6.39 8.75
CA ALA A 85 -7.45 7.75 8.62
C ALA A 85 -8.00 8.66 9.72
N GLY A 86 -7.17 9.56 10.23
CA GLY A 86 -7.61 10.66 11.10
C GLY A 86 -8.25 11.81 10.30
N PRO A 87 -8.80 12.82 10.98
CA PRO A 87 -9.31 14.02 10.32
C PRO A 87 -8.16 14.79 9.63
N PRO A 88 -8.40 15.39 8.45
CA PRO A 88 -7.41 16.22 7.78
C PRO A 88 -7.09 17.45 8.63
N GLN A 89 -5.82 17.81 8.70
CA GLN A 89 -5.35 19.04 9.34
C GLN A 89 -4.90 20.00 8.23
N PRO A 90 -5.44 21.23 8.17
CA PRO A 90 -5.07 22.19 7.13
C PRO A 90 -3.65 22.69 7.31
N ASP A 91 -3.03 23.11 6.21
CA ASP A 91 -1.80 23.91 6.24
C ASP A 91 -2.11 25.23 7.00
N PRO A 92 -1.32 25.62 8.01
CA PRO A 92 -1.55 26.86 8.76
C PRO A 92 -1.25 28.15 7.94
N LEU A 93 -0.65 28.02 6.75
CA LEU A 93 -0.31 29.15 5.87
C LEU A 93 -1.49 29.66 5.03
#